data_AF-A0A7T8HFL1-F1
#
_entry.id   AF-A0A7T8HFL1-F1
#
_cell.length_a   1.000
_cell.length_b   1.000
_cell.length_c   1.000
_cell.angle_alpha   90.00
_cell.angle_beta   90.00
_cell.angle_gamma   90.00
#
_symmetry.space_group_name_H-M   'P 1'
#
loop_
_entity.id
_entity.type
_entity.pdbx_description
1 polymer ?
#
loop_
_entity_poly.entity_id
_entity_poly.type
_entity_poly.pdbx_seq_one_letter_code
_entity_poly.pdbx_strand_id
1 'polypeptide(L)'
;DEVKAILQNVELVSTTADSWTSHRRSFLGCTVHWIDPNTLERKAATLACRELMEKQTGRLLARNLTDIFAEFSLLDKITHCTTDNGRNYVAAFEHFAADSTTRL
;
A
#
# COMPACT_ATOMS: atom_id res chain seq x y z
N ASP A 1 -4.96 -10.20 13.23
CA ASP A 1 -6.02 -9.74 12.32
C ASP A 1 -6.51 -10.80 11.37
N GLU A 2 -7.83 -10.90 11.21
CA GLU A 2 -8.52 -11.77 10.26
C GLU A 2 -8.05 -11.53 8.82
N VAL A 3 -7.91 -10.27 8.42
CA VAL A 3 -7.40 -9.88 7.09
C VAL A 3 -6.02 -10.48 6.83
N LYS A 4 -5.11 -10.42 7.80
CA LYS A 4 -3.77 -11.00 7.66
C LYS A 4 -3.82 -12.52 7.47
N ALA A 5 -4.70 -13.22 8.18
CA ALA A 5 -4.88 -14.66 8.02
C ALA A 5 -5.46 -15.04 6.64
N ILE A 6 -6.40 -14.25 6.12
CA ILE A 6 -6.94 -14.45 4.76
C ILE A 6 -5.82 -14.29 3.72
N LEU A 7 -5.04 -13.22 3.81
CA LEU A 7 -3.99 -12.89 2.85
C LEU A 7 -2.81 -13.86 2.88
N GLN A 8 -2.65 -14.68 3.91
CA GLN A 8 -1.64 -15.74 3.92
C GLN A 8 -1.89 -16.78 2.82
N ASN A 9 -3.15 -17.08 2.51
CA ASN A 9 -3.54 -18.07 1.50
C ASN A 9 -3.72 -17.48 0.09
N VAL A 10 -3.50 -16.17 -0.04
CA VAL A 10 -3.53 -15.47 -1.33
C VAL A 10 -2.11 -15.38 -1.86
N GLU A 11 -1.88 -15.81 -3.09
CA GLU A 11 -0.55 -15.77 -3.71
C GLU A 11 -0.13 -14.34 -4.07
N LEU A 12 -1.01 -13.63 -4.78
CA LEU A 12 -0.73 -12.31 -5.32
C LEU A 12 -1.82 -11.32 -4.92
N VAL A 13 -1.39 -10.10 -4.62
CA VAL A 13 -2.28 -8.98 -4.28
C VAL A 13 -1.94 -7.75 -5.10
N SER A 14 -2.90 -6.84 -5.17
CA SER A 14 -2.68 -5.46 -5.61
C SER A 14 -3.14 -4.52 -4.51
N THR A 15 -2.59 -3.31 -4.48
CA THR A 15 -2.98 -2.30 -3.50
C THR A 15 -3.39 -1.01 -4.17
N THR A 16 -4.24 -0.24 -3.51
CA THR A 16 -4.49 1.16 -3.83
C THR A 16 -4.06 2.00 -2.63
N ALA A 17 -3.26 3.03 -2.85
CA ALA A 17 -2.89 3.97 -1.80
C ALA A 17 -3.31 5.39 -2.18
N ASP A 18 -3.88 6.09 -1.21
CA ASP A 18 -4.33 7.47 -1.35
C ASP A 18 -3.81 8.29 -0.16
N SER A 19 -3.43 9.53 -0.44
CA SER A 19 -2.93 10.44 0.59
C SER A 19 -3.56 11.80 0.40
N TRP A 20 -4.15 12.32 1.47
CA TRP A 20 -4.90 13.57 1.42
C TRP A 20 -4.55 14.45 2.61
N THR A 21 -4.90 15.74 2.50
CA THR A 21 -4.83 16.68 3.61
C THR A 21 -6.26 17.12 3.96
N SER A 22 -6.62 17.05 5.23
CA SER A 22 -7.89 17.56 5.74
C SER A 22 -7.65 18.27 7.07
N HIS A 23 -8.18 19.48 7.25
CA HIS A 23 -8.06 20.25 8.49
C HIS A 23 -6.61 20.37 9.02
N ARG A 24 -5.64 20.62 8.13
CA ARG A 24 -4.18 20.72 8.43
C ARG A 24 -3.54 19.41 8.90
N ARG A 25 -4.22 18.28 8.76
CA ARG A 25 -3.70 16.95 9.06
C ARG A 25 -3.52 16.18 7.76
N SER A 26 -2.47 15.39 7.69
CA SER A 26 -2.14 14.56 6.53
C SER A 26 -2.50 13.12 6.82
N PHE A 27 -3.00 12.39 5.83
CA PHE A 27 -3.41 11.00 5.99
C PHE A 27 -2.89 10.13 4.86
N LEU A 28 -2.75 8.85 5.15
CA LEU A 28 -2.45 7.78 4.20
C LEU A 28 -3.47 6.67 4.38
N GLY A 29 -4.25 6.41 3.33
CA GLY A 29 -5.09 5.23 3.19
C GLY A 29 -4.42 4.19 2.33
N CYS A 30 -4.54 2.92 2.70
CA CYS A 30 -4.09 1.80 1.89
C CYS A 30 -5.13 0.68 1.92
N THR A 31 -5.55 0.22 0.75
CA THR A 31 -6.50 -0.88 0.56
C THR A 31 -5.83 -1.97 -0.26
N VAL A 32 -5.96 -3.23 0.17
CA VAL A 32 -5.52 -4.40 -0.60
C VAL A 32 -6.69 -4.99 -1.35
N HIS A 33 -6.42 -5.50 -2.55
CA HIS A 33 -7.35 -6.18 -3.42
C HIS A 33 -6.76 -7.53 -3.85
N TRP A 34 -7.59 -8.56 -3.84
CA TRP A 34 -7.21 -9.90 -4.30
C TRP A 34 -8.39 -10.61 -4.95
N ILE A 35 -8.10 -11.71 -5.65
CA ILE A 35 -9.12 -12.64 -6.14
C ILE A 35 -9.21 -13.79 -5.15
N ASP A 36 -10.40 -14.05 -4.62
CA ASP A 36 -10.62 -15.22 -3.76
C ASP A 36 -10.40 -16.50 -4.60
N PRO A 37 -9.50 -17.42 -4.18
CA PRO A 37 -9.17 -18.59 -4.98
C PRO A 37 -10.33 -19.60 -5.08
N ASN A 38 -11.31 -19.55 -4.18
CA ASN A 38 -12.45 -20.47 -4.16
C ASN A 38 -13.62 -19.91 -4.96
N THR A 39 -13.90 -18.61 -4.83
CA THR A 39 -15.08 -17.99 -5.47
C THR A 39 -14.76 -17.25 -6.76
N LEU A 40 -13.48 -16.96 -7.03
CA LEU A 40 -13.00 -16.10 -8.11
C LEU A 40 -13.53 -14.66 -8.06
N GLU A 41 -14.12 -14.27 -6.94
CA GLU A 41 -14.59 -12.90 -6.73
C GLU A 41 -13.46 -11.99 -6.29
N ARG A 42 -13.48 -10.75 -6.79
CA ARG A 42 -12.60 -9.71 -6.27
C ARG A 42 -13.03 -9.32 -4.86
N LYS A 43 -12.10 -9.44 -3.92
CA LYS A 43 -12.24 -8.98 -2.54
C LYS A 43 -11.32 -7.80 -2.28
N ALA A 44 -11.65 -7.02 -1.27
CA ALA A 44 -10.84 -5.88 -0.83
C ALA A 44 -10.91 -5.72 0.68
N ALA A 45 -9.85 -5.18 1.28
CA ALA A 45 -9.79 -4.84 2.69
C ALA A 45 -8.92 -3.61 2.91
N THR A 46 -9.32 -2.75 3.84
CA THR A 46 -8.49 -1.62 4.27
C THR A 46 -7.36 -2.14 5.15
N LEU A 47 -6.11 -1.95 4.73
CA LEU A 47 -4.93 -2.28 5.52
C LEU A 47 -4.64 -1.18 6.54
N ALA A 48 -4.80 0.08 6.15
CA ALA A 48 -4.43 1.21 6.98
C ALA A 48 -5.21 2.48 6.63
N CYS A 49 -5.47 3.29 7.65
CA CYS A 49 -5.78 4.71 7.56
C CYS A 49 -4.96 5.41 8.65
N ARG A 50 -3.77 5.91 8.27
CA ARG A 50 -2.79 6.48 9.19
C ARG A 50 -2.76 7.99 9.06
N GLU A 51 -2.70 8.70 10.18
CA GLU A 51 -2.29 10.10 10.17
C GLU A 51 -0.78 10.19 9.99
N LEU A 52 -0.35 11.11 9.12
CA LEU A 52 1.04 11.45 8.89
C LEU A 52 1.37 12.74 9.65
N MET A 53 2.25 12.62 10.65
CA MET A 53 2.70 13.76 11.48
C MET A 53 3.71 14.67 10.76
N GLU A 54 4.18 14.26 9.59
CA GLU A 54 5.18 14.94 8.79
C GLU A 54 4.61 15.30 7.40
N LYS A 55 5.31 16.19 6.68
CA LYS A 55 4.93 16.57 5.31
C LYS A 55 4.92 15.33 4.40
N GLN A 56 3.87 15.21 3.58
CA GLN A 56 3.65 14.12 2.61
C GLN A 56 4.67 14.14 1.46
N THR A 57 5.93 13.86 1.77
CA THR A 57 6.99 13.67 0.80
C THR A 57 6.93 12.26 0.24
N GLY A 58 7.42 12.05 -0.99
CA GLY A 58 7.42 10.73 -1.61
C GLY A 58 8.15 9.68 -0.77
N ARG A 59 9.30 10.05 -0.18
CA ARG A 59 10.06 9.18 0.74
C ARG A 59 9.25 8.78 1.97
N LEU A 60 8.49 9.70 2.57
CA LEU A 60 7.65 9.39 3.74
C LEU A 60 6.53 8.41 3.36
N LEU A 61 5.87 8.64 2.22
CA LEU A 61 4.81 7.75 1.72
C LEU A 61 5.36 6.36 1.41
N ALA A 62 6.51 6.28 0.73
CA ALA A 62 7.17 5.01 0.44
C ALA A 62 7.49 4.22 1.71
N ARG A 63 8.11 4.86 2.71
CA ARG A 63 8.40 4.22 4.00
C ARG A 63 7.12 3.69 4.66
N ASN A 64 6.08 4.52 4.76
CA ASN A 64 4.83 4.12 5.41
C ASN A 64 4.13 2.97 4.67
N LEU A 65 4.15 2.97 3.33
CA LEU A 65 3.60 1.87 2.53
C LEU A 65 4.39 0.58 2.76
N THR A 66 5.72 0.63 2.74
CA THR A 66 6.58 -0.52 3.07
C THR A 66 6.28 -1.06 4.47
N ASP A 67 6.11 -0.19 5.46
CA ASP A 67 5.78 -0.58 6.83
C ASP A 67 4.40 -1.27 6.89
N ILE A 68 3.39 -0.75 6.17
CA ILE A 68 2.06 -1.39 6.06
C ILE A 68 2.20 -2.77 5.39
N PHE A 69 2.96 -2.88 4.30
CA PHE A 69 3.12 -4.15 3.60
C PHE A 69 3.86 -5.20 4.45
N ALA A 70 4.87 -4.78 5.22
CA ALA A 70 5.58 -5.65 6.15
C ALA A 70 4.66 -6.13 7.30
N GLU A 71 3.83 -5.24 7.85
CA GLU A 71 2.87 -5.57 8.92
C GLU A 71 1.93 -6.70 8.52
N PHE A 72 1.51 -6.74 7.24
CA PHE A 72 0.61 -7.76 6.70
C PHE A 72 1.34 -8.91 5.98
N SER A 73 2.67 -8.95 5.99
CA SER A 73 3.48 -9.97 5.29
C SER A 73 3.17 -10.05 3.78
N LEU A 74 3.16 -8.89 3.13
CA LEU A 74 2.79 -8.73 1.71
C LEU A 74 3.96 -8.29 0.80
N LEU A 75 5.15 -8.04 1.35
CA LEU A 75 6.28 -7.47 0.58
C LEU A 75 6.65 -8.29 -0.67
N ASP A 76 6.45 -9.61 -0.61
CA ASP A 76 6.71 -10.59 -1.67
C ASP A 76 5.46 -10.96 -2.50
N LYS A 77 4.29 -10.39 -2.16
CA LYS A 77 2.99 -10.71 -2.79
C LYS A 77 2.41 -9.56 -3.61
N ILE A 78 2.91 -8.35 -3.45
CA ILE A 78 2.39 -7.16 -4.13
C ILE A 78 2.89 -7.14 -5.57
N THR A 79 1.95 -7.22 -6.50
CA THR A 79 2.24 -7.09 -7.94
C THR A 79 2.15 -5.64 -8.40
N HIS A 80 1.22 -4.88 -7.84
CA HIS A 80 0.93 -3.52 -8.24
C HIS A 80 0.45 -2.70 -7.05
N CYS A 81 0.85 -1.43 -6.99
CA CYS A 81 0.29 -0.44 -6.09
C CYS A 81 -0.19 0.75 -6.92
N THR A 82 -1.51 0.96 -6.96
CA THR A 82 -2.14 2.07 -7.69
C THR A 82 -2.22 3.27 -6.78
N THR A 83 -1.78 4.43 -7.27
CA THR A 83 -1.84 5.70 -6.55
C THR A 83 -2.44 6.78 -7.43
N ASP A 84 -2.87 7.89 -6.83
CA ASP A 84 -3.21 9.06 -7.61
C ASP A 84 -1.94 9.68 -8.23
N ASN A 85 -2.10 10.54 -9.24
CA ASN A 85 -0.97 11.20 -9.90
C ASN A 85 -0.44 12.41 -9.09
N GLY A 86 -0.56 12.37 -7.76
CA GLY A 86 0.03 13.36 -6.89
C GLY A 86 1.55 13.39 -7.06
N ARG A 87 2.16 14.58 -7.15
CA ARG A 87 3.62 14.74 -7.31
C ARG A 87 4.43 14.01 -6.22
N ASN A 88 3.84 13.90 -5.04
CA ASN A 88 4.32 13.13 -3.91
C ASN A 88 4.40 11.62 -4.22
N TYR A 89 3.41 11.04 -4.91
CA TYR A 89 3.44 9.62 -5.29
C TYR A 89 4.38 9.35 -6.45
N VAL A 90 4.47 10.23 -7.44
CA VAL A 90 5.48 10.13 -8.51
C VAL A 90 6.88 9.99 -7.91
N ALA A 91 7.23 10.87 -6.97
CA ALA A 91 8.50 10.78 -6.26
C ALA A 91 8.63 9.53 -5.37
N ALA A 92 7.54 9.06 -4.75
CA ALA A 92 7.56 7.84 -3.93
C ALA A 92 7.92 6.61 -4.77
N PHE A 93 7.31 6.47 -5.96
CA PHE A 93 7.55 5.33 -6.85
C PHE A 93 8.92 5.41 -7.55
N GLU A 94 9.43 6.61 -7.83
CA GLU A 94 10.84 6.77 -8.25
C GLU A 94 11.81 6.23 -7.18
N HIS A 95 11.54 6.46 -5.89
CA HIS A 95 12.35 5.88 -4.82
C HIS A 95 12.23 4.36 -4.74
N PHE A 96 11.02 3.80 -4.90
CA PHE A 96 10.83 2.35 -4.95
C PHE A 96 11.60 1.71 -6.12
N ALA A 97 11.57 2.31 -7.31
CA ALA A 97 12.26 1.80 -8.49
C ALA A 97 13.80 1.88 -8.36
N ALA A 98 14.31 2.88 -7.64
CA ALA A 98 15.74 3.06 -7.40
C ALA A 98 16.31 2.06 -6.37
N ASP A 99 15.50 1.60 -5.41
CA ASP A 99 15.90 0.58 -4.44
C ASP A 99 15.91 -0.81 -5.11
N SER A 100 17.06 -1.18 -5.66
CA SER A 100 17.33 -2.41 -6.44
C SER A 100 17.07 -3.73 -5.69
N THR A 101 16.66 -3.66 -4.42
CA THR A 101 16.40 -4.80 -3.53
C THR A 101 14.93 -5.25 -3.58
N THR A 102 14.03 -4.39 -4.05
CA THR A 102 12.59 -4.70 -4.16
C THR A 102 12.19 -4.63 -5.63
N ARG A 103 12.42 -5.72 -6.37
CA ARG A 103 11.83 -5.88 -7.70
C ARG A 103 10.34 -6.19 -7.53
N LEU A 104 9.49 -5.31 -8.05
CA LEU A 104 8.10 -5.64 -8.41
C LEU A 104 8.10 -6.69 -9.53
#